data_AF-A0AAU4MNG1-F1
#
_entry.id   AF-A0AAU4MNG1-F1
#
_cell.length_a   1.000
_cell.length_b   1.000
_cell.length_c   1.000
_cell.angle_alpha   90.00
_cell.angle_beta   90.00
_cell.angle_gamma   90.00
#
_symmetry.space_group_name_H-M   'P 1'
#
loop_
_entity.id
_entity.type
_entity.pdbx_description
1 polymer ?
#
loop_
_entity_poly.entity_id
_entity_poly.type
_entity_poly.pdbx_seq_one_letter_code
_entity_poly.pdbx_strand_id
1 'polypeptide(L)'
;MTPELKAAVAFLMELPKPFACGLRHARRFAPKLLTAMAFLGWEEPDEYLAMELVAKSADGLADPPAAIGVRIEDLRPRHIVVRDRAKPAPQTPPQAPCPTHPGLEAAGCPQCAAADAMDRQRRELDAAKGIDDESARKALEAMLANRGPQSRAARGREHAARQGAQAREEASKRDAYLRELEALSG
;
A
#
# COMPACT_ATOMS: atom_id res chain seq x y z
N MET A 1 -36.34 -23.62 23.81
CA MET A 1 -35.35 -23.29 22.76
C MET A 1 -36.12 -23.15 21.46
N THR A 2 -36.17 -21.93 20.90
CA THR A 2 -36.94 -21.64 19.68
C THR A 2 -36.36 -22.40 18.47
N PRO A 3 -37.12 -22.61 17.39
CA PRO A 3 -36.58 -23.23 16.18
C PRO A 3 -35.37 -22.45 15.63
N GLU A 4 -35.39 -21.12 15.64
CA GLU A 4 -34.24 -20.32 15.14
C GLU A 4 -33.00 -20.54 16.01
N LEU A 5 -33.18 -20.63 17.33
CA LEU A 5 -32.06 -20.89 18.24
C LEU A 5 -31.48 -22.30 18.04
N LYS A 6 -32.31 -23.30 17.71
CA LYS A 6 -31.83 -24.65 17.36
C LYS A 6 -31.05 -24.65 16.06
N ALA A 7 -31.55 -23.94 15.04
CA ALA A 7 -30.86 -23.79 13.76
C ALA A 7 -29.51 -23.08 13.92
N ALA A 8 -29.46 -21.99 14.67
CA ALA A 8 -28.22 -21.26 14.96
C ALA A 8 -27.18 -22.12 15.72
N VAL A 9 -27.63 -22.95 16.67
CA VAL A 9 -26.73 -23.89 17.37
C VAL A 9 -26.18 -24.95 16.41
N ALA A 10 -27.04 -25.57 15.59
CA ALA A 10 -26.60 -26.56 14.61
C ALA A 10 -25.59 -25.95 13.61
N PHE A 11 -25.91 -24.78 13.07
CA PHE A 11 -25.04 -24.03 12.18
C PHE A 11 -23.64 -23.78 12.76
N LEU A 12 -23.56 -23.32 14.01
CA LEU A 12 -22.28 -23.06 14.67
C LEU A 12 -21.46 -24.35 14.91
N MET A 13 -22.13 -25.49 15.09
CA MET A 13 -21.48 -26.79 15.22
C MET A 13 -20.96 -27.33 13.88
N GLU A 14 -21.60 -26.97 12.78
CA GLU A 14 -21.29 -27.40 11.41
C GLU A 14 -20.30 -26.48 10.68
N LEU A 15 -19.80 -25.43 11.34
CA LEU A 15 -18.80 -24.54 10.75
C LEU A 15 -17.54 -25.33 10.31
N PRO A 16 -16.83 -24.86 9.27
CA PRO A 16 -15.58 -25.48 8.85
C PRO A 16 -14.56 -25.58 9.99
N LYS A 17 -13.87 -26.72 10.08
CA LYS A 17 -12.72 -26.85 11.00
C LYS A 17 -11.65 -25.81 10.64
N PRO A 18 -10.95 -25.23 11.63
CA PRO A 18 -11.00 -25.56 13.06
C PRO A 18 -12.06 -24.79 13.86
N PHE A 19 -12.95 -24.03 13.22
CA PHE A 19 -13.90 -23.12 13.87
C PHE A 19 -15.23 -23.77 14.32
N ALA A 20 -15.45 -25.05 13.97
CA ALA A 20 -16.59 -25.84 14.43
C ALA A 20 -16.76 -25.73 15.96
N CYS A 21 -17.86 -25.14 16.41
CA CYS A 21 -18.12 -24.97 17.83
C CYS A 21 -18.59 -26.30 18.45
N GLY A 22 -18.03 -26.67 19.60
CA GLY A 22 -18.68 -27.68 20.45
C GLY A 22 -20.02 -27.17 20.99
N LEU A 23 -20.91 -28.09 21.41
CA LEU A 23 -22.27 -27.76 21.88
C LEU A 23 -22.32 -26.65 22.93
N ARG A 24 -21.34 -26.61 23.85
CA ARG A 24 -21.21 -25.58 24.88
C ARG A 24 -20.99 -24.19 24.29
N HIS A 25 -20.05 -24.06 23.35
CA HIS A 25 -19.76 -22.79 22.67
C HIS A 25 -20.91 -22.39 21.74
N ALA A 26 -21.46 -23.35 20.99
CA ALA A 26 -22.59 -23.09 20.10
C ALA A 26 -23.81 -22.53 20.87
N ARG A 27 -24.18 -23.14 22.02
CA ARG A 27 -25.26 -22.62 22.87
C ARG A 27 -24.98 -21.24 23.45
N ARG A 28 -23.71 -20.93 23.75
CA ARG A 28 -23.29 -19.63 24.26
C ARG A 28 -23.37 -18.54 23.19
N PHE A 29 -23.00 -18.85 21.95
CA PHE A 29 -22.88 -17.87 20.87
C PHE A 29 -24.15 -17.74 20.02
N ALA A 30 -24.99 -18.77 19.94
CA ALA A 30 -26.20 -18.74 19.13
C ALA A 30 -27.15 -17.56 19.43
N PRO A 31 -27.41 -17.16 20.69
CA PRO A 31 -28.21 -15.95 20.96
C PRO A 31 -27.58 -14.68 20.40
N LYS A 32 -26.24 -14.53 20.51
CA LYS A 32 -25.52 -13.39 19.95
C LYS A 32 -25.61 -13.37 18.43
N LEU A 33 -25.48 -14.54 17.80
CA LEU A 33 -25.58 -14.68 16.35
C LEU A 33 -26.95 -14.21 15.85
N LEU A 34 -28.04 -14.65 16.48
CA LEU A 34 -29.40 -14.24 16.08
C LEU A 34 -29.61 -12.72 16.21
N THR A 35 -29.12 -12.11 17.29
CA THR A 35 -29.19 -10.64 17.46
C THR A 35 -28.42 -9.90 16.37
N ALA A 36 -27.19 -10.36 16.06
CA ALA A 36 -26.37 -9.76 15.02
C ALA A 36 -27.00 -9.95 13.63
N MET A 37 -27.53 -11.13 13.34
CA MET A 37 -28.19 -11.46 12.08
C MET A 37 -29.39 -10.54 11.81
N ALA A 38 -30.27 -10.39 12.78
CA ALA A 38 -31.43 -9.51 12.68
C ALA A 38 -31.04 -8.04 12.39
N PHE A 39 -29.94 -7.56 12.99
CA PHE A 39 -29.46 -6.20 12.78
C PHE A 39 -28.77 -5.99 11.42
N LEU A 40 -28.07 -7.01 10.93
CA LEU A 40 -27.22 -6.93 9.74
C LEU A 40 -27.90 -7.42 8.45
N GLY A 41 -29.19 -7.75 8.53
CA GLY A 41 -30.01 -8.19 7.40
C GLY A 41 -29.76 -9.63 6.97
N TRP A 42 -29.40 -10.50 7.92
CA TRP A 42 -29.32 -11.95 7.71
C TRP A 42 -30.62 -12.59 8.20
N GLU A 43 -31.38 -13.19 7.29
CA GLU A 43 -32.65 -13.85 7.60
C GLU A 43 -32.43 -15.26 8.17
N GLU A 44 -31.51 -16.01 7.56
CA GLU A 44 -31.20 -17.39 7.93
C GLU A 44 -29.69 -17.65 7.90
N PRO A 45 -29.20 -18.63 8.68
CA PRO A 45 -27.79 -19.03 8.62
C PRO A 45 -27.52 -19.74 7.29
N ASP A 46 -26.62 -19.18 6.48
CA ASP A 46 -26.27 -19.72 5.17
C ASP A 46 -24.75 -19.84 4.97
N GLU A 47 -24.35 -20.33 3.80
CA GLU A 47 -22.94 -20.51 3.45
C GLU A 47 -22.16 -19.19 3.45
N TYR A 48 -22.80 -18.08 3.04
CA TYR A 48 -22.15 -16.77 3.05
C TYR A 48 -21.78 -16.33 4.46
N LEU A 49 -22.69 -16.54 5.41
CA LEU A 49 -22.46 -16.28 6.83
C LEU A 49 -21.36 -17.18 7.39
N ALA A 50 -21.36 -18.47 7.04
CA ALA A 50 -20.34 -19.41 7.50
C ALA A 50 -18.96 -18.98 7.03
N MET A 51 -18.82 -18.68 5.75
CA MET A 51 -17.57 -18.19 5.16
C MET A 51 -17.13 -16.85 5.78
N GLU A 52 -18.05 -15.94 6.07
CA GLU A 52 -17.72 -14.66 6.72
C GLU A 52 -17.17 -14.88 8.14
N LEU A 53 -17.78 -15.78 8.92
CA LEU A 53 -17.30 -16.16 10.26
C LEU A 53 -15.94 -16.84 10.22
N VAL A 54 -15.58 -17.53 9.14
CA VAL A 54 -14.27 -18.21 8.99
C VAL A 54 -13.28 -17.46 8.10
N ALA A 55 -13.61 -16.26 7.61
CA ALA A 55 -12.79 -15.54 6.62
C ALA A 55 -11.38 -15.19 7.14
N LYS A 56 -11.25 -14.88 8.44
CA LYS A 56 -9.95 -14.64 9.08
C LYS A 56 -9.28 -15.99 9.40
N SER A 57 -7.99 -16.14 9.05
CA SER A 57 -7.23 -17.38 9.31
C SER A 57 -7.30 -17.81 10.79
N ALA A 58 -7.15 -19.11 11.01
CA ALA A 58 -7.02 -19.70 12.34
C ALA A 58 -5.57 -19.66 12.86
N ASP A 59 -4.61 -19.29 12.01
CA ASP A 59 -3.19 -19.34 12.35
C ASP A 59 -2.88 -18.45 13.57
N GLY A 60 -2.21 -19.03 14.56
CA GLY A 60 -1.87 -18.36 15.81
C GLY A 60 -3.00 -18.28 16.85
N LEU A 61 -4.20 -18.81 16.56
CA LEU A 61 -5.27 -18.92 17.56
C LEU A 61 -5.09 -20.16 18.44
N ALA A 62 -5.03 -19.95 19.75
CA ALA A 62 -5.00 -21.04 20.72
C ALA A 62 -6.35 -21.80 20.79
N ASP A 63 -7.48 -21.12 20.57
CA ASP A 63 -8.83 -21.68 20.58
C ASP A 63 -9.69 -21.04 19.46
N PRO A 64 -9.67 -21.61 18.24
CA PRO A 64 -10.42 -21.05 17.11
C PRO A 64 -11.95 -20.99 17.34
N PRO A 65 -12.62 -22.00 17.95
CA PRO A 65 -14.03 -21.90 18.32
C PRO A 65 -14.35 -20.72 19.26
N ALA A 66 -13.48 -20.41 20.22
CA ALA A 66 -13.70 -19.26 21.10
C ALA A 66 -13.66 -17.91 20.35
N ALA A 67 -12.90 -17.83 19.26
CA ALA A 67 -12.81 -16.62 18.44
C ALA A 67 -14.12 -16.28 17.71
N ILE A 68 -15.03 -17.26 17.52
CA ILE A 68 -16.34 -17.03 16.87
C ILE A 68 -17.15 -15.97 17.62
N GLY A 69 -17.09 -15.93 18.95
CA GLY A 69 -17.80 -14.91 19.73
C GLY A 69 -17.43 -13.48 19.33
N VAL A 70 -16.14 -13.21 19.10
CA VAL A 70 -15.64 -11.91 18.63
C VAL A 70 -16.01 -11.68 17.17
N ARG A 71 -15.92 -12.71 16.33
CA ARG A 71 -16.23 -12.60 14.90
C ARG A 71 -17.71 -12.32 14.63
N ILE A 72 -18.61 -12.77 15.51
CA ILE A 72 -20.04 -12.41 15.45
C ILE A 72 -20.24 -10.90 15.65
N GLU A 73 -19.45 -10.29 16.53
CA GLU A 73 -19.52 -8.85 16.82
C GLU A 73 -18.97 -8.02 15.64
N ASP A 74 -18.02 -8.58 14.89
CA ASP A 74 -17.42 -7.99 13.69
C ASP A 74 -18.18 -8.32 12.38
N LEU A 75 -19.37 -8.94 12.44
CA LEU A 75 -20.08 -9.34 11.23
C LEU A 75 -20.42 -8.14 10.35
N ARG A 76 -20.19 -8.30 9.04
CA ARG A 76 -20.56 -7.30 8.05
C ARG A 76 -22.04 -7.45 7.63
N PRO A 77 -22.70 -6.35 7.23
CA PRO A 77 -24.04 -6.40 6.63
C PRO A 77 -24.09 -7.34 5.42
N ARG A 78 -25.17 -8.12 5.29
CA ARG A 78 -25.34 -9.14 4.23
C ARG A 78 -25.11 -8.57 2.83
N HIS A 79 -25.69 -7.41 2.53
CA HIS A 79 -25.59 -6.79 1.21
C HIS A 79 -24.15 -6.43 0.80
N ILE A 80 -23.26 -6.17 1.77
CA ILE A 80 -21.84 -5.91 1.52
C ILE A 80 -21.14 -7.22 1.15
N VAL A 81 -21.35 -8.27 1.96
CA VAL A 81 -20.72 -9.59 1.75
C VAL A 81 -21.10 -10.20 0.40
N VAL A 82 -22.39 -10.17 0.06
CA VAL A 82 -22.89 -10.70 -1.22
C VAL A 82 -22.32 -9.92 -2.40
N ARG A 83 -22.29 -8.58 -2.32
CA ARG A 83 -21.73 -7.72 -3.37
C ARG A 83 -20.23 -7.98 -3.60
N ASP A 84 -19.46 -8.08 -2.52
CA ASP A 84 -18.01 -8.27 -2.60
C ASP A 84 -17.67 -9.64 -3.21
N ARG A 85 -18.49 -10.67 -2.98
CA ARG A 85 -18.32 -12.00 -3.59
C ARG A 85 -18.86 -12.13 -5.01
N ALA A 86 -19.87 -11.35 -5.38
CA ALA A 86 -20.35 -11.26 -6.75
C ALA A 86 -19.32 -10.57 -7.67
N LYS A 87 -18.40 -9.81 -7.09
CA LYS A 87 -17.27 -9.25 -7.83
C LYS A 87 -16.30 -10.39 -8.15
N PRO A 88 -16.00 -10.68 -9.44
CA PRO A 88 -14.97 -11.65 -9.77
C PRO A 88 -13.69 -11.20 -9.06
N ALA A 89 -13.13 -12.08 -8.22
CA ALA A 89 -11.80 -11.88 -7.70
C ALA A 89 -10.89 -11.58 -8.90
N PRO A 90 -10.09 -10.50 -8.90
CA PRO A 90 -9.08 -10.36 -9.91
C PRO A 90 -8.23 -11.63 -9.81
N GLN A 91 -8.32 -12.49 -10.82
CA GLN A 91 -7.45 -13.64 -10.91
C GLN A 91 -6.05 -13.07 -11.04
N THR A 92 -5.33 -13.00 -9.93
CA THR A 92 -3.91 -12.72 -9.96
C THR A 92 -3.29 -13.96 -10.59
N PRO A 93 -2.77 -13.89 -11.83
CA PRO A 93 -2.01 -15.01 -12.38
C PRO A 93 -0.84 -15.32 -11.42
N PRO A 94 -0.32 -16.58 -11.41
CA PRO A 94 0.85 -16.91 -10.62
C PRO A 94 1.93 -15.86 -10.92
N GLN A 95 2.27 -15.08 -9.90
CA GLN A 95 3.09 -13.89 -10.08
C GLN A 95 4.49 -14.36 -10.44
N ALA A 96 4.84 -14.23 -11.72
CA ALA A 96 6.23 -14.34 -12.13
C ALA A 96 7.06 -13.35 -11.28
N PRO A 97 8.31 -13.70 -10.92
CA PRO A 97 9.21 -12.73 -10.31
C PRO A 97 9.33 -11.51 -11.21
N CYS A 98 9.44 -10.33 -10.61
CA CYS A 98 9.61 -9.09 -11.33
C CYS A 98 10.84 -9.22 -12.27
N PRO A 99 10.71 -8.91 -13.57
CA PRO A 99 11.80 -9.07 -14.53
C PRO A 99 13.02 -8.20 -14.18
N THR A 100 12.78 -7.06 -13.51
CA THR A 100 13.81 -6.12 -13.06
C THR A 100 14.34 -6.47 -11.68
N HIS A 101 13.53 -7.14 -10.85
CA HIS A 101 13.86 -7.45 -9.46
C HIS A 101 13.48 -8.92 -9.15
N PRO A 102 14.32 -9.90 -9.53
CA PRO A 102 13.96 -11.31 -9.49
C PRO A 102 13.62 -11.87 -8.10
N GLY A 103 13.97 -11.15 -7.02
CA GLY A 103 13.63 -11.49 -5.64
C GLY A 103 12.30 -10.91 -5.14
N LEU A 104 11.56 -10.19 -5.98
CA LEU A 104 10.29 -9.55 -5.64
C LEU A 104 9.20 -10.00 -6.61
N GLU A 105 7.97 -10.11 -6.13
CA GLU A 105 6.83 -10.48 -6.96
C GLU A 105 6.49 -9.36 -7.95
N ALA A 106 6.11 -9.70 -9.19
CA ALA A 106 5.86 -8.71 -10.25
C ALA A 106 4.64 -7.83 -9.96
N ALA A 107 3.56 -8.37 -9.40
CA ALA A 107 2.38 -7.59 -9.05
C ALA A 107 2.58 -6.96 -7.66
N GLY A 108 3.08 -5.72 -7.67
CA GLY A 108 3.30 -4.95 -6.45
C GLY A 108 4.75 -4.85 -6.03
N CYS A 109 5.71 -5.08 -6.94
CA CYS A 109 7.12 -4.78 -6.67
C CYS A 109 7.24 -3.31 -6.18
N PRO A 110 7.62 -3.06 -4.91
CA PRO A 110 7.63 -1.72 -4.35
C PRO A 110 8.60 -0.79 -5.08
N GLN A 111 9.67 -1.35 -5.65
CA GLN A 111 10.66 -0.60 -6.44
C GLN A 111 10.09 -0.16 -7.79
N CYS A 112 9.33 -1.01 -8.47
CA CYS A 112 8.63 -0.62 -9.71
C CYS A 112 7.50 0.37 -9.42
N ALA A 113 6.72 0.16 -8.36
CA ALA A 113 5.65 1.07 -7.96
C ALA A 113 6.17 2.47 -7.58
N ALA A 114 7.32 2.53 -6.90
CA ALA A 114 8.00 3.80 -6.59
C ALA A 114 8.52 4.50 -7.86
N ALA A 115 9.10 3.74 -8.80
CA ALA A 115 9.52 4.27 -10.09
C ALA A 115 8.33 4.86 -10.87
N ASP A 116 7.20 4.16 -10.91
CA ASP A 116 5.97 4.63 -11.56
C ASP A 116 5.41 5.89 -10.90
N ALA A 117 5.49 6.01 -9.57
CA ALA A 117 5.07 7.22 -8.86
C ALA A 117 5.97 8.42 -9.21
N MET A 118 7.29 8.23 -9.22
CA MET A 118 8.25 9.26 -9.62
C MET A 118 8.06 9.67 -11.08
N ASP A 119 7.81 8.71 -11.98
CA ASP A 119 7.57 8.98 -13.40
C ASP A 119 6.27 9.75 -13.63
N ARG A 120 5.19 9.42 -12.91
CA ARG A 120 3.94 10.21 -12.93
C ARG A 120 4.17 11.64 -12.48
N GLN A 121 4.84 11.81 -11.34
CA GLN A 121 5.16 13.14 -10.81
C GLN A 121 6.03 13.95 -11.78
N ARG A 122 6.98 13.30 -12.47
CA ARG A 122 7.79 13.94 -13.51
C ARG A 122 6.92 14.45 -14.66
N ARG A 123 6.02 13.60 -15.18
CA ARG A 123 5.11 13.98 -16.29
C ARG A 123 4.17 15.12 -15.91
N GLU A 124 3.68 15.14 -14.67
CA GLU A 124 2.85 16.23 -14.16
C GLU A 124 3.63 17.56 -14.11
N LEU A 125 4.89 17.52 -13.65
CA LEU A 125 5.77 18.70 -13.63
C LEU A 125 6.15 19.16 -15.05
N ASP A 126 6.41 18.23 -15.96
CA ASP A 126 6.72 18.51 -17.37
C ASP A 126 5.50 19.17 -18.05
N ALA A 127 4.30 18.62 -17.84
CA ALA A 127 3.04 19.19 -18.33
C ALA A 127 2.76 20.59 -17.75
N ALA A 128 2.98 20.80 -16.45
CA ALA A 128 2.81 22.10 -15.80
C ALA A 128 3.78 23.17 -16.33
N LYS A 129 4.96 22.75 -16.77
CA LYS A 129 5.99 23.62 -17.38
C LYS A 129 5.85 23.75 -18.89
N GLY A 130 4.86 23.11 -19.50
CA GLY A 130 4.68 23.08 -20.96
C GLY A 130 5.83 22.39 -21.70
N ILE A 131 6.56 21.50 -21.02
CA ILE A 131 7.63 20.71 -21.61
C ILE A 131 6.98 19.44 -22.15
N ASP A 132 6.82 19.37 -23.47
CA ASP A 132 6.33 18.16 -24.10
C ASP A 132 7.42 17.08 -24.15
N ASP A 133 7.01 15.81 -24.11
CA ASP A 133 7.92 14.65 -24.09
C ASP A 133 8.83 14.61 -25.33
N GLU A 134 8.41 15.18 -26.46
CA GLU A 134 9.18 15.21 -27.70
C GLU A 134 10.31 16.24 -27.63
N SER A 135 10.03 17.43 -27.08
CA SER A 135 11.02 18.47 -26.77
C SER A 135 12.04 17.99 -25.74
N ALA A 136 11.60 17.28 -24.71
CA ALA A 136 12.50 16.67 -23.72
C ALA A 136 13.43 15.62 -24.35
N ARG A 137 12.90 14.76 -25.24
CA ARG A 137 13.71 13.78 -25.98
C ARG A 137 14.70 14.43 -26.93
N LYS A 138 14.29 15.45 -27.70
CA LYS A 138 15.19 16.20 -28.59
C LYS A 138 16.29 16.92 -27.80
N ALA A 139 15.97 17.48 -26.63
CA ALA A 139 16.97 18.10 -25.75
C ALA A 139 17.98 17.08 -25.21
N LEU A 140 17.53 15.90 -24.78
CA LEU A 140 18.39 14.81 -24.33
C LEU A 140 19.30 14.31 -25.47
N GLU A 141 18.74 14.11 -26.66
CA GLU A 141 19.47 13.68 -27.84
C GLU A 141 20.52 14.72 -28.26
N ALA A 142 20.18 16.01 -28.23
CA ALA A 142 21.12 17.09 -28.48
C ALA A 142 22.24 17.16 -27.41
N MET A 143 21.91 16.90 -26.14
CA MET A 143 22.91 16.82 -25.08
C MET A 143 23.86 15.64 -25.25
N LEU A 144 23.33 14.47 -25.63
CA LEU A 144 24.13 13.27 -25.88
C LEU A 144 24.98 13.41 -27.16
N ALA A 145 24.46 14.03 -28.20
CA ALA A 145 25.19 14.33 -29.42
C ALA A 145 26.31 15.36 -29.20
N ASN A 146 26.09 16.36 -28.35
CA ASN A 146 27.12 17.33 -27.93
C ASN A 146 28.05 16.80 -26.82
N ARG A 147 27.82 15.58 -26.32
CA ARG A 147 28.70 14.91 -25.35
C ARG A 147 29.92 14.33 -26.06
N GLY A 148 30.67 15.19 -26.74
CA GLY A 148 32.00 14.85 -27.25
C GLY A 148 32.95 14.46 -26.12
N PRO A 149 34.04 13.74 -26.41
CA PRO A 149 35.03 13.37 -25.40
C PRO A 149 35.61 14.65 -24.78
N GLN A 150 35.28 14.90 -23.50
CA GLN A 150 35.84 16.04 -22.78
C GLN A 150 37.34 15.84 -22.63
N SER A 151 38.12 16.67 -23.32
CA SER A 151 39.58 16.63 -23.24
C SER A 151 40.03 16.91 -21.79
N ARG A 152 41.19 16.37 -21.40
CA ARG A 152 41.79 16.63 -20.08
C ARG A 152 41.94 18.14 -19.80
N ALA A 153 42.19 18.94 -20.85
CA ALA A 153 42.26 20.39 -20.79
C ALA A 153 40.90 21.05 -20.49
N ALA A 154 39.80 20.53 -21.03
CA ALA A 154 38.45 21.03 -20.74
C ALA A 154 38.08 20.80 -19.25
N ARG A 155 38.36 19.61 -18.73
CA ARG A 155 38.15 19.27 -17.31
C ARG A 155 38.99 20.14 -16.37
N GLY A 156 40.23 20.44 -16.76
CA GLY A 156 41.10 21.35 -16.00
C GLY A 156 40.55 22.78 -15.92
N ARG A 157 40.05 23.32 -17.04
CA ARG A 157 39.42 24.65 -17.07
C ARG A 157 38.15 24.71 -16.23
N GLU A 158 37.33 23.67 -16.29
CA GLU A 158 36.10 23.59 -15.51
C GLU A 158 36.36 23.51 -14.01
N HIS A 159 37.38 22.73 -13.59
CA HIS A 159 37.81 22.66 -12.20
C HIS A 159 38.33 24.00 -11.70
N ALA A 160 39.17 24.69 -12.48
CA ALA A 160 39.66 26.03 -12.15
C ALA A 160 38.52 27.06 -12.04
N ALA A 161 37.53 26.98 -12.94
CA ALA A 161 36.35 27.84 -12.88
C ALA A 161 35.52 27.61 -11.62
N ARG A 162 35.32 26.35 -11.19
CA ARG A 162 34.62 26.03 -9.94
C ARG A 162 35.37 26.51 -8.71
N GLN A 163 36.69 26.32 -8.66
CA GLN A 163 37.52 26.84 -7.57
C GLN A 163 37.46 28.37 -7.48
N GLY A 164 37.51 29.07 -8.63
CA GLY A 164 37.36 30.53 -8.67
C GLY A 164 35.98 31.01 -8.24
N ALA A 165 34.91 30.25 -8.54
CA ALA A 165 33.56 30.57 -8.05
C ALA A 165 33.46 30.39 -6.53
N GLN A 166 33.98 29.29 -5.98
CA GLN A 166 33.99 29.02 -4.54
C GLN A 166 34.78 30.08 -3.77
N ALA A 167 35.97 30.46 -4.26
CA ALA A 167 36.79 31.50 -3.62
C ALA A 167 36.07 32.86 -3.56
N ARG A 168 35.32 33.22 -4.62
CA ARG A 168 34.51 34.45 -4.63
C ARG A 168 33.34 34.40 -3.67
N GLU A 169 32.69 33.25 -3.57
CA GLU A 169 31.59 33.04 -2.62
C GLU A 169 32.07 33.12 -1.18
N GLU A 170 33.21 32.48 -0.85
CA GLU A 170 33.83 32.54 0.48
C GLU A 170 34.29 33.96 0.82
N ALA A 171 34.90 34.67 -0.13
CA ALA A 171 35.26 36.08 0.05
C ALA A 171 34.02 36.95 0.34
N SER A 172 32.94 36.77 -0.43
CA SER A 172 31.69 37.50 -0.21
C SER A 172 31.06 37.20 1.16
N LYS A 173 31.09 35.94 1.61
CA LYS A 173 30.60 35.55 2.95
C LYS A 173 31.43 36.18 4.05
N ARG A 174 32.75 36.21 3.89
CA ARG A 174 33.68 36.83 4.84
C ARG A 174 33.48 38.34 4.93
N ASP A 175 33.33 39.02 3.80
CA ASP A 175 33.07 40.46 3.77
C ASP A 175 31.73 40.81 4.43
N ALA A 176 30.69 40.00 4.20
CA ALA A 176 29.40 40.17 4.86
C ALA A 176 29.52 40.01 6.39
N TYR A 177 30.24 38.97 6.84
CA TYR A 177 30.46 38.72 8.27
C TYR A 177 31.25 39.84 8.96
N LEU A 178 32.28 40.39 8.30
CA LEU A 178 33.05 41.50 8.85
C LEU A 178 32.21 42.78 8.99
N ARG A 179 31.33 43.07 8.02
CA ARG A 179 30.39 44.21 8.13
C ARG A 179 29.40 44.04 9.27
N GLU A 180 28.90 42.83 9.51
CA GLU A 180 28.03 42.55 10.67
C GLU A 180 28.76 42.75 12.00
N LEU A 181 30.03 42.31 12.10
CA LEU A 181 30.83 42.53 13.30
C LEU A 181 31.12 44.00 13.57
N GLU A 182 31.45 44.78 12.54
CA GLU A 182 31.65 46.23 12.65
C GLU A 182 30.37 46.92 13.16
N ALA A 183 29.21 46.56 12.62
CA ALA A 183 27.91 47.10 13.03
C ALA A 183 27.50 46.76 14.48
N LEU A 184 28.03 45.68 15.06
CA LEU A 184 27.78 45.29 16.46
C LEU A 184 28.76 45.94 17.44
N SER A 185 29.86 46.51 16.96
CA SER A 185 30.95 47.06 17.77
C SER A 185 30.96 48.60 17.86
N GLY A 186 30.10 49.28 17.10
CA GLY A 186 29.87 50.72 17.14
C GLY A 186 28.56 51.08 17.83
#